data_AF-L9YGH3-F1
#
_entry.id   AF-L9YGH3-F1
#
_cell.length_a   1.000
_cell.length_b   1.000
_cell.length_c   1.000
_cell.angle_alpha   90.00
_cell.angle_beta   90.00
_cell.angle_gamma   90.00
#
_symmetry.space_group_name_H-M   'P 1'
#
loop_
_entity.id
_entity.type
_entity.pdbx_description
1 polymer ?
#
loop_
_entity_poly.entity_id
_entity_poly.type
_entity_poly.pdbx_seq_one_letter_code
_entity_poly.pdbx_strand_id
1 'polypeptide(L)'
;MDFIGDRLLEQVNVFNETDRRVAGSIAVGDPAGETVLDETFDLAPSESGNDNEGSASGDDEQSVAVYDDVWGEAGSYEVTVELTDT
;
A
#
# COMPACT_ATOMS: atom_id res chain seq x y z
N MET A 1 16.75 -21.95 3.32
CA MET A 1 15.62 -21.39 4.09
C MET A 1 15.53 -19.93 3.67
N ASP A 2 15.08 -19.68 2.44
CA ASP A 2 15.11 -18.33 1.82
C ASP A 2 13.82 -18.02 1.05
N PHE A 3 13.16 -19.04 0.49
CA PHE A 3 12.00 -18.85 -0.39
C PHE A 3 10.79 -18.14 0.23
N ILE A 4 10.61 -18.19 1.55
CA ILE A 4 9.49 -17.50 2.23
C ILE A 4 9.84 -16.03 2.55
N GLY A 5 11.13 -15.69 2.60
CA GLY A 5 11.59 -14.32 2.85
C GLY A 5 11.41 -13.41 1.64
N ASP A 6 11.74 -13.90 0.44
CA ASP A 6 11.65 -13.11 -0.79
C ASP A 6 10.20 -12.72 -1.13
N ARG A 7 9.22 -13.62 -0.97
CA ARG A 7 7.82 -13.35 -1.38
C ARG A 7 7.07 -12.36 -0.47
N LEU A 8 7.52 -12.16 0.77
CA LEU A 8 6.83 -11.29 1.74
C LEU A 8 7.35 -9.86 1.75
N LEU A 9 8.55 -9.63 1.21
CA LEU A 9 9.22 -8.33 1.22
C LEU A 9 8.99 -7.54 -0.06
N GLU A 10 8.18 -8.04 -1.01
CA GLU A 10 7.87 -7.38 -2.29
C GLU A 10 6.68 -6.40 -2.18
N GLN A 11 6.01 -6.34 -1.03
CA GLN A 11 4.74 -5.61 -0.85
C GLN A 11 4.87 -4.21 -0.22
N VAL A 12 4.06 -3.28 -0.71
CA VAL A 12 3.74 -2.01 -0.05
C VAL A 12 2.36 -2.10 0.58
N ASN A 13 2.25 -1.66 1.84
CA ASN A 13 0.98 -1.62 2.56
C ASN A 13 0.70 -0.18 3.01
N VAL A 14 -0.52 0.31 2.79
CA VAL A 14 -0.99 1.61 3.27
C VAL A 14 -2.11 1.37 4.28
N PHE A 15 -1.92 1.83 5.51
CA PHE A 15 -2.88 1.69 6.60
C PHE A 15 -3.50 3.06 6.94
N ASN A 16 -4.83 3.10 7.09
CA ASN A 16 -5.53 4.24 7.67
C ASN A 16 -5.79 3.99 9.15
N GLU A 17 -4.90 4.46 10.01
CA GLU A 17 -5.04 4.38 11.48
C GLU A 17 -5.82 5.56 12.09
N THR A 18 -6.63 6.26 11.28
CA THR A 18 -7.44 7.38 11.73
C THR A 18 -8.90 6.99 11.98
N ASP A 19 -9.66 7.87 12.61
CA ASP A 19 -11.09 7.73 12.89
C ASP A 19 -11.98 8.24 11.73
N ARG A 20 -11.37 8.57 10.58
CA ARG A 20 -12.06 9.08 9.40
C ARG A 20 -11.60 8.35 8.14
N ARG A 21 -12.41 8.43 7.08
CA ARG A 21 -12.01 7.94 5.75
C ARG A 21 -10.86 8.81 5.21
N VAL A 22 -9.87 8.18 4.59
CA VAL A 22 -8.70 8.84 3.98
C VAL A 22 -8.53 8.32 2.56
N ALA A 23 -8.51 9.25 1.61
CA ALA A 23 -8.25 8.96 0.20
C ALA A 23 -6.99 9.68 -0.28
N GLY A 24 -6.31 9.09 -1.25
CA GLY A 24 -5.03 9.58 -1.73
C GLY A 24 -4.49 8.80 -2.92
N SER A 25 -3.23 9.10 -3.25
CA SER A 25 -2.41 8.34 -4.18
C SER A 25 -1.08 7.99 -3.54
N ILE A 26 -0.50 6.90 -4.03
CA ILE A 26 0.84 6.46 -3.71
C ILE A 26 1.59 6.17 -5.00
N ALA A 27 2.82 6.70 -5.08
CA ALA A 27 3.75 6.40 -6.16
C ALA A 27 5.09 5.93 -5.58
N VAL A 28 5.69 4.92 -6.21
CA VAL A 28 7.01 4.41 -5.85
C VAL A 28 7.92 4.41 -7.06
N GLY A 29 9.04 5.12 -6.95
CA GLY A 29 10.15 5.07 -7.90
C GLY A 29 11.23 4.09 -7.44
N ASP A 30 11.74 3.29 -8.37
CA ASP A 30 12.78 2.30 -8.13
C ASP A 30 14.21 2.89 -8.24
N PRO A 31 15.25 2.09 -7.95
CA PRO A 31 16.64 2.54 -8.05
C PRO A 31 17.11 2.90 -9.46
N ALA A 32 16.42 2.43 -10.51
CA ALA A 32 16.69 2.78 -11.91
C ALA A 32 16.01 4.10 -12.31
N GLY A 33 15.13 4.64 -11.46
CA GLY A 33 14.33 5.84 -11.70
C GLY A 33 13.02 5.56 -12.45
N GLU A 34 12.58 4.31 -12.48
CA GLU A 34 11.31 3.88 -13.07
C GLU A 34 10.21 3.85 -11.99
N THR A 35 8.97 4.16 -12.38
CA THR A 35 7.82 4.06 -11.48
C THR A 35 7.33 2.61 -11.44
N VAL A 36 7.39 1.98 -10.26
CA VAL A 36 6.97 0.58 -10.02
C VAL A 36 5.62 0.47 -9.31
N LEU A 37 5.11 1.56 -8.74
CA LEU A 37 3.75 1.68 -8.23
C LEU A 37 3.22 3.08 -8.54
N ASP A 38 1.99 3.18 -9.04
CA ASP A 38 1.25 4.43 -9.23
C ASP A 38 -0.24 4.10 -9.08
N GLU A 39 -0.76 4.21 -7.86
CA GLU A 39 -2.10 3.75 -7.52
C GLU A 39 -2.82 4.75 -6.61
N THR A 40 -4.15 4.68 -6.59
CA THR A 40 -4.98 5.42 -5.64
C THR A 40 -5.47 4.51 -4.52
N PHE A 41 -5.84 5.12 -3.39
CA PHE A 41 -6.48 4.44 -2.29
C PHE A 41 -7.64 5.28 -1.74
N ASP A 42 -8.68 4.60 -1.25
CA ASP A 42 -9.77 5.14 -0.43
C ASP A 42 -9.97 4.15 0.72
N LEU A 43 -9.55 4.55 1.92
CA LEU A 43 -9.46 3.69 3.08
C LEU A 43 -10.45 4.13 4.16
N ALA A 44 -11.27 3.20 4.63
CA ALA A 44 -12.15 3.38 5.77
C ALA A 44 -11.34 3.66 7.05
N PRO A 45 -11.95 4.30 8.08
CA PRO A 45 -11.34 4.42 9.40
C PRO A 45 -10.89 3.07 9.94
N SER A 46 -9.86 3.06 10.79
CA SER A 46 -9.54 1.87 11.59
C SER A 46 -10.60 1.70 12.68
N GLU A 47 -11.78 1.19 12.35
CA GLU A 47 -12.72 0.71 13.36
C GLU A 47 -12.10 -0.52 14.03
N SER A 48 -12.11 -0.53 15.36
CA SER A 48 -11.59 -1.64 16.15
C SER A 48 -12.43 -2.90 15.93
N GLY A 49 -12.11 -3.72 14.92
CA GLY A 49 -12.54 -5.12 14.89
C GLY A 49 -13.20 -5.67 13.63
N ASN A 50 -12.77 -5.29 12.42
CA ASN A 50 -13.12 -6.09 11.24
C ASN A 50 -11.90 -6.32 10.35
N ASP A 51 -11.01 -7.18 10.85
CA ASP A 51 -9.78 -7.65 10.20
C ASP A 51 -10.14 -8.58 9.03
N ASN A 52 -10.59 -8.02 7.89
CA ASN A 52 -10.75 -8.80 6.67
C ASN A 52 -9.54 -8.60 5.76
N GLU A 53 -8.44 -9.25 6.11
CA GLU A 53 -7.26 -9.42 5.24
C GLU A 53 -7.63 -10.25 4.01
N GLY A 54 -8.12 -9.61 2.95
CA GLY A 54 -8.53 -10.32 1.73
C GLY A 54 -8.55 -9.43 0.49
N SER A 55 -7.52 -9.60 -0.34
CA SER A 55 -7.35 -9.17 -1.74
C SER A 55 -8.03 -7.85 -2.17
N ALA A 56 -7.18 -6.87 -2.52
CA ALA A 56 -7.54 -5.65 -3.23
C ALA A 56 -8.31 -5.96 -4.53
N SER A 57 -9.62 -6.05 -4.44
CA SER A 57 -10.54 -6.10 -5.56
C SER A 57 -11.88 -5.51 -5.14
N GLY A 58 -11.82 -4.26 -4.67
CA GLY A 58 -12.96 -3.34 -4.53
C GLY A 58 -13.94 -3.65 -3.41
N ASP A 59 -13.81 -2.99 -2.27
CA ASP A 59 -14.92 -2.78 -1.31
C ASP A 59 -14.58 -1.60 -0.37
N ASP A 60 -15.49 -0.64 -0.25
CA ASP A 60 -15.42 0.66 0.46
C ASP A 60 -15.16 0.60 1.98
N GLU A 61 -14.82 -0.57 2.54
CA GLU A 61 -14.80 -0.84 3.98
C GLU A 61 -13.43 -1.32 4.51
N GLN A 62 -12.38 -1.28 3.70
CA GLN A 62 -11.03 -1.69 4.14
C GLN A 62 -10.23 -0.51 4.72
N SER A 63 -9.54 -0.74 5.84
CA SER A 63 -8.59 0.23 6.43
C SER A 63 -7.15 0.04 5.92
N VAL A 64 -6.91 -0.97 5.07
CA VAL A 64 -5.62 -1.28 4.47
C VAL A 64 -5.71 -1.46 2.96
N ALA A 65 -4.76 -0.91 2.23
CA ALA A 65 -4.48 -1.26 0.83
C ALA A 65 -3.14 -2.01 0.76
N VAL A 66 -3.13 -3.12 0.00
CA VAL A 66 -1.95 -3.98 -0.21
C VAL A 66 -1.60 -3.96 -1.68
N TYR A 67 -0.35 -3.65 -1.99
CA TYR A 67 0.20 -3.63 -3.34
C TYR A 67 1.37 -4.61 -3.42
N ASP A 68 1.21 -5.67 -4.20
CA ASP A 68 2.23 -6.69 -4.43
C ASP A 68 3.25 -6.29 -5.52
N ASP A 69 4.38 -7.01 -5.56
CA ASP A 69 5.41 -6.90 -6.62
C ASP A 69 6.01 -5.48 -6.79
N VAL A 70 6.12 -4.69 -5.72
CA VAL A 70 6.68 -3.33 -5.72
C VAL A 70 8.18 -3.30 -5.44
N TRP A 71 8.63 -4.03 -4.41
CA TRP A 71 10.05 -4.09 -4.06
C TRP A 71 10.73 -5.20 -4.85
N GLY A 72 11.86 -4.90 -5.48
CA GLY A 72 12.58 -5.85 -6.34
C GLY A 72 14.08 -5.72 -6.15
N GLU A 73 14.73 -4.94 -7.01
CA GLU A 73 16.18 -4.77 -6.97
C GLU A 73 16.68 -4.01 -5.74
N ALA A 74 17.91 -4.32 -5.31
CA ALA A 74 18.52 -3.61 -4.19
C ALA A 74 18.90 -2.18 -4.59
N GLY A 75 18.50 -1.20 -3.77
CA GLY A 75 18.87 0.19 -3.96
C GLY A 75 17.97 1.14 -3.19
N SER A 76 18.03 2.41 -3.55
CA SER A 76 17.17 3.44 -2.98
C SER A 76 15.87 3.53 -3.76
N TYR A 77 14.75 3.48 -3.05
CA TYR A 77 13.42 3.76 -3.59
C TYR A 77 12.96 5.14 -3.11
N GLU A 78 12.15 5.81 -3.91
CA GLU A 78 11.45 7.04 -3.52
C GLU A 78 9.95 6.75 -3.42
N VAL A 79 9.34 7.08 -2.29
CA VAL A 79 7.91 6.91 -2.06
C VAL A 79 7.27 8.28 -1.92
N THR A 80 6.26 8.56 -2.73
CA THR A 80 5.45 9.77 -2.65
C THR A 80 4.02 9.39 -2.31
N VAL A 81 3.44 10.07 -1.31
CA VAL A 81 2.03 9.91 -0.93
C VAL A 81 1.37 11.28 -0.96
N GLU A 82 0.24 11.37 -1.64
CA GLU A 82 -0.60 12.56 -1.70
C GLU A 82 -1.98 12.24 -1.16
N LEU A 83 -2.56 13.12 -0.34
CA LEU A 83 -3.91 12.94 0.20
C LEU A 83 -4.88 13.85 -0.56
N THR A 84 -6.01 13.29 -1.00
CA THR A 84 -6.97 13.97 -1.88
C THR A 84 -8.04 14.74 -1.10
N ASP A 85 -8.20 14.52 0.21
CA ASP A 85 -9.21 15.22 1.03
C ASP A 85 -8.73 15.54 2.47
N THR A 86 -8.72 16.84 2.79
CA THR A 86 -8.68 17.43 4.15
C THR A 86 -9.90 18.31 4.35
#